data_AF-A0A1B8UKG6-F1
#
_entry.id   AF-A0A1B8UKG6-F1
#
_cell.length_a   1.000
_cell.length_b   1.000
_cell.length_c   1.000
_cell.angle_alpha   90.00
_cell.angle_beta   90.00
_cell.angle_gamma   90.00
#
_symmetry.space_group_name_H-M   'P 1'
#
loop_
_entity.id
_entity.type
_entity.pdbx_description
1 polymer ?
#
loop_
_entity_poly.entity_id
_entity_poly.type
_entity_poly.pdbx_seq_one_letter_code
_entity_poly.pdbx_strand_id
1 'polypeptide(L)' 'MILNNVQKETIRQMDVGDNVTFGGGAAGMDDRYEVHRVTEGEYKVGKYALMICLKMDYVSSTEEVISFIERGF' A
#
# COMPACT_ATOMS: atom_id res chain seq x y z
N MET A 1 -2.03 6.71 -7.65
CA MET A 1 -3.46 6.33 -7.48
C MET A 1 -4.00 7.09 -6.28
N ILE A 2 -5.21 7.65 -6.32
CA ILE A 2 -5.81 8.30 -5.13
C ILE A 2 -6.68 7.29 -4.39
N LEU A 3 -6.46 7.14 -3.08
CA LEU A 3 -7.21 6.18 -2.27
C LEU A 3 -8.55 6.79 -1.84
N ASN A 4 -9.62 6.01 -1.94
CA ASN A 4 -10.90 6.41 -1.37
C ASN A 4 -10.94 6.19 0.16
N ASN A 5 -11.99 6.68 0.82
CA ASN A 5 -12.12 6.60 2.28
C ASN A 5 -12.10 5.15 2.81
N VAL A 6 -12.71 4.21 2.07
CA VAL A 6 -12.76 2.79 2.49
C VAL A 6 -11.36 2.18 2.44
N GLN A 7 -10.59 2.47 1.39
CA GLN A 7 -9.21 1.97 1.27
C GLN A 7 -8.30 2.58 2.34
N LYS A 8 -8.45 3.87 2.64
CA LYS A 8 -7.71 4.53 3.73
C LYS A 8 -8.04 3.90 5.08
N GLU A 9 -9.32 3.64 5.32
CA GLU A 9 -9.78 2.99 6.56
C GLU A 9 -9.30 1.55 6.66
N THR A 10 -9.24 0.83 5.53
CA THR A 10 -8.67 -0.53 5.48
C THR A 10 -7.24 -0.55 5.99
N ILE A 11 -6.40 0.42 5.60
CA ILE A 11 -5.01 0.52 6.07
C ILE A 11 -4.96 0.81 7.58
N ARG A 12 -5.85 1.66 8.09
CA ARG A 12 -5.90 2.02 9.52
C ARG A 12 -6.28 0.85 10.42
N GLN A 13 -7.08 -0.08 9.89
CA GLN A 13 -7.59 -1.23 10.62
C GLN A 13 -6.73 -2.49 10.42
N MET A 14 -5.57 -2.39 9.76
CA MET A 14 -4.67 -3.53 9.58
C MET A 14 -4.08 -3.98 10.91
N ASP A 15 -4.25 -5.26 11.21
CA ASP A 15 -3.57 -5.94 12.31
C ASP A 15 -2.14 -6.33 11.90
N VAL A 16 -1.28 -6.57 12.88
CA VAL A 16 0.09 -7.03 12.62
C VAL A 16 0.08 -8.39 11.91
N GLY A 17 0.78 -8.47 10.78
CA GLY A 17 0.79 -9.62 9.88
C GLY A 17 -0.16 -9.50 8.69
N ASP A 18 -1.07 -8.51 8.70
CA ASP A 18 -2.00 -8.31 7.60
C ASP A 18 -1.31 -7.76 6.36
N ASN A 19 -1.79 -8.22 5.20
CA ASN A 19 -1.41 -7.69 3.91
C ASN A 19 -2.63 -7.26 3.09
N VAL A 20 -2.53 -6.12 2.42
CA VAL A 20 -3.56 -5.63 1.51
C VAL A 20 -2.93 -5.19 0.20
N THR A 21 -3.68 -5.39 -0.89
CA THR A 21 -3.28 -5.01 -2.23
C THR A 21 -4.29 -4.01 -2.80
N PHE A 22 -3.78 -2.94 -3.40
CA PHE A 22 -4.58 -1.95 -4.11
C PHE A 22 -4.14 -1.86 -5.59
N GLY A 23 -5.10 -1.73 -6.51
CA GLY A 23 -4.82 -1.66 -7.94
C GLY A 23 -4.44 -3.01 -8.56
N GLY A 24 -3.57 -2.97 -9.58
CA GLY A 24 -3.15 -4.11 -10.37
C GLY A 24 -4.16 -4.55 -11.42
N GLY A 25 -3.76 -5.52 -12.26
CA GLY A 25 -4.54 -5.93 -13.43
C GLY A 25 -5.96 -6.41 -13.10
N ALA A 26 -6.18 -6.99 -11.92
CA ALA A 26 -7.52 -7.37 -11.45
C ALA A 26 -8.45 -6.16 -11.24
N ALA A 27 -7.89 -4.98 -10.95
CA ALA A 27 -8.60 -3.72 -10.85
C ALA A 27 -8.58 -2.91 -12.17
N GLY A 28 -8.07 -3.48 -13.27
CA GLY A 28 -7.91 -2.78 -14.55
C GLY A 28 -6.84 -1.69 -14.54
N MET A 29 -5.85 -1.80 -13.65
CA MET A 29 -4.76 -0.83 -13.49
C MET A 29 -3.40 -1.49 -13.71
N ASP A 30 -2.46 -0.78 -14.34
CA ASP A 30 -1.10 -1.30 -14.55
C ASP A 30 -0.28 -1.31 -13.25
N ASP A 31 -0.51 -0.31 -12.40
CA ASP A 31 0.15 -0.17 -11.09
C ASP A 31 -0.60 -0.95 -10.00
N ARG A 32 0.16 -1.69 -9.20
CA ARG A 32 -0.28 -2.40 -7.99
C ARG A 32 0.52 -1.90 -6.79
N TYR A 33 -0.17 -1.64 -5.70
CA TYR A 33 0.45 -1.31 -4.42
C TYR A 33 0.18 -2.43 -3.42
N GLU A 34 1.21 -2.86 -2.72
CA GLU A 34 1.11 -3.83 -1.63
C GLU A 34 1.50 -3.15 -0.32
N VAL A 35 0.70 -3.36 0.71
CA VAL A 35 0.94 -2.88 2.07
C VAL A 35 0.93 -4.09 2.99
N HIS A 36 1.94 -4.19 3.86
CA HIS A 36 2.03 -5.23 4.87
C HIS A 36 2.35 -4.56 6.22
N ARG A 37 1.51 -4.80 7.23
CA ARG A 37 1.76 -4.39 8.61
C ARG A 37 2.75 -5.36 9.26
N VAL A 38 4.02 -4.97 9.33
CA VAL A 38 5.09 -5.87 9.80
C VAL A 38 5.11 -5.94 11.33
N THR A 39 4.93 -4.79 11.98
CA THR A 39 4.83 -4.65 13.44
C THR A 39 3.82 -3.55 13.79
N GLU A 40 3.57 -3.30 15.08
CA GLU A 40 2.70 -2.19 15.52
C GLU A 40 3.22 -0.81 15.10
N GLY A 41 4.52 -0.67 14.84
CA GLY A 41 5.16 0.59 14.47
C GLY A 41 5.66 0.63 13.04
N GLU A 42 5.43 -0.41 12.23
CA GLU A 42 6.07 -0.53 10.92
C GLU A 42 5.16 -1.13 9.85
N TYR A 43 5.15 -0.49 8.69
CA TYR A 43 4.55 -0.97 7.46
C TYR A 43 5.64 -1.15 6.41
N LYS A 44 5.56 -2.25 5.68
CA LYS A 44 6.26 -2.42 4.41
C LYS A 44 5.30 -2.05 3.30
N VAL A 45 5.70 -1.14 2.42
CA VAL A 45 4.89 -0.68 1.30
C VAL A 45 5.66 -0.85 -0.01
N GLY A 46 5.00 -1.28 -1.08
CA GLY A 46 5.65 -1.48 -2.38
C GLY A 46 4.76 -1.11 -3.56
N LYS A 47 5.35 -0.49 -4.58
CA LYS A 47 4.75 -0.25 -5.90
C LYS A 47 5.29 -1.27 -6.89
N TYR A 48 4.38 -1.87 -7.64
CA TYR A 48 4.67 -2.89 -8.64
C TYR A 48 3.96 -2.56 -9.94
N ALA A 49 4.57 -2.89 -11.07
CA ALA A 49 3.91 -2.88 -12.37
C ALA A 49 4.34 -4.13 -13.15
N LEU A 50 3.41 -4.79 -13.82
CA LEU A 50 3.68 -6.00 -14.63
C LEU A 50 4.53 -7.06 -13.88
N MET A 51 4.23 -7.29 -12.60
CA MET A 51 4.95 -8.19 -11.68
C MET A 51 6.38 -7.78 -11.28
N ILE A 52 6.82 -6.58 -11.65
CA ILE A 52 8.12 -6.03 -11.28
C ILE A 52 7.96 -5.09 -10.09
N CYS A 53 8.77 -5.27 -9.04
CA CYS A 53 8.86 -4.30 -7.93
C CYS A 53 9.57 -3.04 -8.42
N LEU A 54 8.85 -1.94 -8.51
CA LEU A 54 9.39 -0.65 -8.94
C LEU A 54 9.99 0.12 -7.76
N LYS A 55 9.32 0.07 -6.61
CA LYS A 55 9.75 0.76 -5.40
C LYS A 55 9.24 0.04 -4.17
N MET A 56 10.03 0.05 -3.11
CA MET A 56 9.68 -0.51 -1.82
C MET A 56 10.23 0.40 -0.73
N ASP A 57 9.47 0.56 0.35
CA ASP A 57 9.85 1.37 1.50
C ASP A 57 9.26 0.82 2.80
N TYR A 58 9.84 1.24 3.92
CA TYR A 58 9.38 0.92 5.27
C TYR A 58 9.01 2.23 5.98
N VAL A 59 7.77 2.31 6.45
CA VAL A 59 7.21 3.54 7.03
C VAL A 59 6.55 3.25 8.37
N SER A 60 6.39 4.27 9.22
CA SER A 60 5.99 4.07 10.61
C SER A 60 4.52 4.40 10.90
N SER A 61 3.81 4.98 9.94
CA SER A 61 2.42 5.43 10.12
C SER A 61 1.52 5.13 8.92
N THR A 62 0.23 5.05 9.20
CA THR A 62 -0.82 4.90 8.18
C THR A 62 -0.81 6.07 7.19
N GLU A 63 -0.57 7.28 7.68
CA GLU A 63 -0.51 8.51 6.88
C GLU A 63 0.66 8.46 5.87
N GLU A 64 1.81 7.93 6.28
CA GLU A 64 2.95 7.73 5.38
C GLU A 64 2.68 6.66 4.33
N VAL A 65 1.99 5.56 4.68
CA VAL A 65 1.53 4.55 3.72
C VAL A 65 0.61 5.19 2.67
N ILE A 66 -0.40 5.94 3.12
CA ILE A 66 -1.36 6.62 2.22
C ILE A 66 -0.60 7.61 1.33
N SER A 67 0.29 8.41 1.89
CA SER A 67 1.12 9.37 1.17
C SER A 67 2.01 8.70 0.11
N PHE A 68 2.61 7.55 0.42
CA PHE A 68 3.41 6.77 -0.53
C PHE A 68 2.57 6.36 -1.76
N ILE A 69 1.36 5.87 -1.53
CA ILE A 69 0.45 5.40 -2.58
C ILE A 69 -0.08 6.57 -3.42
N GLU A 70 -0.49 7.67 -2.77
CA GLU A 70 -1.13 8.81 -3.42
C GLU A 70 -0.17 9.70 -4.18
N ARG A 71 1.06 9.90 -3.67
CA ARG A 71 2.08 10.72 -4.36
C ARG A 71 2.65 10.02 -5.59
N GLY A 72 2.38 8.73 -5.76
CA GLY A 72 2.59 8.03 -7.03
C GLY A 72 4.00 8.18 -7.59
N PHE A 73 5.02 8.09 -6.73
CA PHE A 73 6.42 8.12 -7.15
C PHE A 73 6.67 7.29 -8.41
#